data_AF-A0A246GL54-F1
#
_entry.id   AF-A0A246GL54-F1
#
_cell.length_a   1.000
_cell.length_b   1.000
_cell.length_c   1.000
_cell.angle_alpha   90.00
_cell.angle_beta   90.00
_cell.angle_gamma   90.00
#
_symmetry.space_group_name_H-M   'P 1'
#
loop_
_entity.id
_entity.type
_entity.pdbx_description
1 polymer ?
#
loop_
_entity_poly.entity_id
_entity_poly.type
_entity_poly.pdbx_seq_one_letter_code
_entity_poly.pdbx_strand_id
1 'polypeptide(L)'
;MDISQKILGKRVTRIYHNYIDKSLLIYFDEDLLVHFYECAIVFDLGIVGHKITYASHSGTLGISFELKKIGQDPDDYKCIIFSRDIKDYENKNEMVISYKNIKTESTKGCPKSEP
;
A
#
# COMPACT_ATOMS: atom_id res chain seq x y z
N MET A 1 -8.46 13.22 -5.49
CA MET A 1 -7.06 13.44 -5.09
C MET A 1 -6.37 12.09 -5.03
N ASP A 2 -5.29 11.93 -5.78
CA ASP A 2 -4.59 10.65 -5.97
C ASP A 2 -3.96 10.14 -4.65
N ILE A 3 -4.07 8.84 -4.39
CA ILE A 3 -3.50 8.20 -3.20
C ILE A 3 -1.97 8.37 -3.16
N SER A 4 -1.30 8.32 -4.32
CA SER A 4 0.15 8.47 -4.41
C SER A 4 0.60 9.80 -3.80
N GLN A 5 -0.12 10.88 -4.09
CA GLN A 5 0.16 12.20 -3.51
C GLN A 5 -0.14 12.28 -2.00
N LYS A 6 -1.13 11.53 -1.51
CA LYS A 6 -1.49 11.53 -0.07
C LYS A 6 -0.44 10.84 0.80
N ILE A 7 0.19 9.79 0.29
CA ILE A 7 1.16 8.98 1.05
C ILE A 7 2.59 9.51 0.94
N LEU A 8 2.89 10.32 -0.08
CA LEU A 8 4.21 10.95 -0.21
C LEU A 8 4.57 11.78 1.02
N GLY A 9 5.78 11.59 1.50
CA GLY A 9 6.29 12.27 2.69
C GLY A 9 5.76 11.71 4.02
N LYS A 10 4.86 10.73 4.00
CA LYS A 10 4.39 10.04 5.21
C LYS A 10 5.27 8.85 5.53
N ARG A 11 5.37 8.50 6.80
CA ARG A 11 6.07 7.31 7.31
C ARG A 11 5.08 6.19 7.54
N VAL A 12 5.39 5.00 7.04
CA VAL A 12 4.60 3.80 7.38
C VAL A 12 4.89 3.43 8.83
N THR A 13 3.85 3.32 9.64
CA THR A 13 3.98 2.96 11.07
C THR A 13 3.59 1.51 11.33
N ARG A 14 2.52 1.04 10.68
CA ARG A 14 1.96 -0.29 10.87
C ARG A 14 1.32 -0.78 9.58
N ILE A 15 1.41 -2.08 9.36
CA ILE A 15 0.71 -2.78 8.29
C ILE A 15 -0.09 -3.90 8.96
N TYR A 16 -1.36 -4.03 8.60
CA TYR A 16 -2.21 -5.13 9.01
C TYR A 16 -2.81 -5.77 7.75
N HIS A 17 -2.51 -7.05 7.55
CA HIS A 17 -2.98 -7.82 6.41
C HIS A 17 -4.02 -8.83 6.91
N ASN A 18 -5.23 -8.74 6.38
CA ASN A 18 -6.30 -9.72 6.59
C ASN A 18 -6.45 -10.58 5.34
N TYR A 19 -5.94 -11.80 5.39
CA TYR A 19 -5.97 -12.74 4.26
C TYR A 19 -7.36 -13.33 4.00
N ILE A 20 -8.23 -13.38 5.02
CA ILE A 20 -9.60 -13.91 4.89
C ILE A 20 -10.43 -12.92 4.08
N ASP A 21 -10.40 -11.65 4.46
CA ASP A 21 -11.15 -10.56 3.81
C ASP A 21 -10.39 -9.96 2.60
N LYS A 22 -9.23 -10.53 2.26
CA LYS A 22 -8.32 -10.06 1.20
C LYS A 22 -8.08 -8.55 1.30
N SER A 23 -7.78 -8.06 2.48
CA SER A 23 -7.66 -6.62 2.71
C SER A 23 -6.37 -6.26 3.42
N LEU A 24 -5.89 -5.04 3.14
CA LEU A 24 -4.64 -4.52 3.67
C LEU A 24 -4.86 -3.12 4.23
N LEU A 25 -4.56 -2.94 5.51
CA LEU A 25 -4.60 -1.67 6.20
C LEU A 25 -3.18 -1.17 6.45
N ILE A 26 -2.90 0.06 6.04
CA ILE A 26 -1.60 0.71 6.24
C ILE A 26 -1.81 2.01 7.01
N TYR A 27 -1.13 2.09 8.15
CA TYR A 27 -1.14 3.27 9.00
C TYR A 27 0.09 4.11 8.72
N PHE A 28 -0.13 5.40 8.47
CA PHE A 28 0.92 6.38 8.28
C PHE A 28 1.00 7.35 9.48
N ASP A 29 2.18 7.90 9.76
CA ASP A 29 2.28 9.04 10.68
C ASP A 29 1.49 10.23 10.09
N GLU A 30 0.91 11.08 10.95
CA GLU A 30 -0.08 12.12 10.57
C GLU A 30 -1.53 11.67 10.32
N ASP A 31 -1.98 10.66 11.06
CA ASP A 31 -3.38 10.26 11.13
C ASP A 31 -4.00 9.81 9.80
N LEU A 32 -3.22 9.19 8.92
CA LEU A 32 -3.73 8.63 7.67
C LEU A 32 -3.78 7.11 7.78
N LEU A 33 -4.99 6.57 7.63
CA LEU A 33 -5.22 5.14 7.39
C LEU A 33 -5.59 4.94 5.92
N VAL A 34 -4.92 3.99 5.28
CA VAL A 34 -5.25 3.56 3.92
C VAL A 34 -5.67 2.10 3.98
N HIS A 35 -6.87 1.82 3.48
CA HIS A 35 -7.43 0.48 3.42
C HIS A 35 -7.58 0.08 1.95
N PHE A 36 -6.83 -0.94 1.54
CA PHE A 36 -6.94 -1.59 0.24
C PHE A 36 -7.83 -2.84 0.37
N TYR A 37 -8.75 -3.00 -0.57
CA TYR A 37 -9.73 -4.09 -0.57
C TYR A 37 -9.54 -4.98 -1.80
N GLU A 38 -9.85 -6.26 -1.64
CA GLU A 38 -9.68 -7.31 -2.65
C GLU A 38 -8.24 -7.28 -3.20
N CYS A 39 -7.28 -7.38 -2.29
CA CYS A 39 -5.87 -7.50 -2.62
C CYS A 39 -5.56 -8.90 -3.12
N ALA A 40 -4.98 -9.00 -4.31
CA ALA A 40 -4.53 -10.28 -4.85
C ALA A 40 -3.04 -10.52 -4.62
N ILE A 41 -2.22 -9.48 -4.73
CA ILE A 41 -0.76 -9.54 -4.54
C ILE A 41 -0.34 -8.39 -3.64
N VAL A 42 0.44 -8.74 -2.62
CA VAL A 42 1.09 -7.79 -1.72
C VAL A 42 2.54 -8.23 -1.53
N PHE A 43 3.48 -7.43 -2.01
CA PHE A 43 4.89 -7.58 -1.69
C PHE A 43 5.29 -6.47 -0.72
N ASP A 44 5.76 -6.86 0.47
CA ASP A 44 6.37 -5.95 1.44
C ASP A 44 7.85 -6.30 1.56
N LEU A 45 8.71 -5.37 1.14
CA LEU A 45 10.16 -5.48 1.21
C LEU A 45 10.72 -4.67 2.38
N GLY A 46 9.93 -4.54 3.45
CA GLY A 46 10.32 -3.90 4.70
C GLY A 46 10.10 -2.40 4.67
N ILE A 47 8.91 -1.93 4.30
CA ILE A 47 8.61 -0.48 4.23
C ILE A 47 8.29 0.13 5.62
N VAL A 48 7.95 -0.69 6.61
CA VAL A 48 7.58 -0.23 7.95
C VAL A 48 8.71 0.58 8.59
N GLY A 49 8.36 1.73 9.17
CA GLY A 49 9.30 2.64 9.80
C GLY A 49 9.97 3.60 8.82
N HIS A 50 9.72 3.51 7.52
CA HIS A 50 10.33 4.37 6.50
C HIS A 50 9.36 5.43 5.97
N LYS A 51 9.92 6.60 5.62
CA LYS A 51 9.22 7.70 4.97
C LYS A 51 9.14 7.42 3.47
N ILE A 52 7.94 7.51 2.91
CA ILE A 52 7.69 7.32 1.49
C ILE A 52 8.22 8.53 0.72
N THR A 53 9.14 8.30 -0.21
CA THR A 53 9.67 9.35 -1.10
C THR A 53 9.24 9.15 -2.55
N TYR A 54 8.69 7.97 -2.87
CA TYR A 54 8.18 7.62 -4.17
C TYR A 54 6.89 6.83 -4.06
N ALA A 55 5.92 7.16 -4.91
CA ALA A 55 4.69 6.43 -5.08
C ALA A 55 4.24 6.53 -6.54
N SER A 56 3.89 5.41 -7.15
CA SER A 56 3.43 5.37 -8.55
C SER A 56 2.51 4.19 -8.82
N HIS A 57 1.64 4.37 -9.82
CA HIS A 57 0.86 3.30 -10.44
C HIS A 57 1.54 2.74 -11.69
N SER A 58 2.67 3.32 -12.12
CA SER A 58 3.45 2.87 -13.28
C SER A 58 4.44 1.76 -12.92
N GLY A 59 4.81 0.91 -13.90
CA GLY A 59 5.85 -0.10 -13.73
C GLY A 59 5.35 -1.48 -13.30
N THR A 60 4.08 -1.80 -13.58
CA THR A 60 3.36 -2.95 -13.03
C THR A 60 3.27 -4.14 -13.98
N LEU A 61 3.99 -4.14 -15.11
CA LEU A 61 4.01 -5.27 -16.05
C LEU A 61 4.33 -6.59 -15.34
N GLY A 62 5.29 -6.59 -14.41
CA GLY A 62 5.60 -7.76 -13.58
C GLY A 62 4.39 -8.24 -12.76
N ILE A 63 3.65 -7.30 -12.15
CA ILE A 63 2.43 -7.63 -11.39
C ILE A 63 1.34 -8.20 -12.30
N SER A 64 1.16 -7.67 -13.52
CA SER A 64 0.20 -8.24 -14.48
C SER A 64 0.53 -9.69 -14.84
N PHE A 65 1.81 -10.04 -14.98
CA PHE A 65 2.22 -11.44 -15.19
C PHE A 65 1.93 -12.31 -13.97
N GLU A 66 2.25 -11.82 -12.76
CA GLU A 66 1.98 -12.57 -11.53
C GLU A 66 0.48 -12.79 -11.30
N LEU A 67 -0.36 -11.79 -11.57
CA LEU A 67 -1.83 -11.91 -11.52
C LEU A 67 -2.34 -13.02 -12.45
N LYS A 68 -1.86 -13.04 -13.70
CA LYS A 68 -2.21 -14.10 -14.66
C LYS A 68 -1.79 -15.48 -14.18
N LYS A 69 -0.60 -15.62 -13.58
CA LYS A 69 -0.10 -16.90 -13.04
C LYS A 69 -1.00 -17.48 -11.95
N ILE A 70 -1.62 -16.62 -11.13
CA ILE A 70 -2.55 -17.03 -10.08
C ILE A 70 -4.02 -17.06 -10.56
N GLY A 71 -4.25 -17.02 -11.88
CA GLY A 71 -5.58 -17.11 -12.48
C GLY A 71 -6.47 -15.88 -12.30
N GLN A 72 -5.88 -14.71 -12.06
CA GLN A 72 -6.59 -13.43 -11.97
C GLN A 72 -6.44 -12.64 -13.28
N ASP A 73 -7.49 -11.93 -13.68
CA ASP A 73 -7.43 -10.99 -14.80
C ASP A 73 -6.75 -9.68 -14.35
N PRO A 74 -5.62 -9.26 -14.94
CA PRO A 74 -4.97 -8.01 -14.53
C PRO A 74 -5.84 -6.76 -14.71
N ASP A 75 -6.79 -6.78 -15.65
CA ASP A 75 -7.64 -5.60 -15.93
C ASP A 75 -8.65 -5.33 -14.80
N ASP A 76 -8.91 -6.33 -13.95
CA ASP A 76 -9.74 -6.22 -12.76
C ASP A 76 -9.05 -5.48 -11.59
N TYR A 77 -7.72 -5.29 -11.66
CA TYR A 77 -6.92 -4.81 -10.53
C TYR A 77 -6.17 -3.53 -10.86
N LYS A 78 -6.21 -2.59 -9.92
CA LYS A 78 -5.30 -1.45 -9.87
C LYS A 78 -4.03 -1.89 -9.16
N CYS A 79 -2.93 -1.19 -9.43
CA CYS A 79 -1.65 -1.47 -8.81
C CYS A 79 -1.02 -0.18 -8.30
N ILE A 80 -0.35 -0.25 -7.15
CA ILE A 80 0.45 0.84 -6.61
C ILE A 80 1.78 0.28 -6.09
N ILE A 81 2.83 1.05 -6.33
CA ILE A 81 4.17 0.83 -5.78
C ILE A 81 4.51 2.07 -4.96
N PHE A 82 5.03 1.90 -3.76
CA PHE A 82 5.63 2.99 -3.02
C PHE A 82 6.90 2.54 -2.28
N SER A 83 7.87 3.45 -2.21
CA SER A 83 9.22 3.16 -1.73
C SER A 83 9.81 4.31 -0.92
N ARG A 84 10.76 3.96 -0.05
CA ARG A 84 11.66 4.91 0.63
C ARG A 84 12.68 5.54 -0.31
N ASP A 85 13.19 4.79 -1.29
CA ASP A 85 14.19 5.26 -2.26
C ASP A 85 14.07 4.46 -3.58
N ILE A 86 14.23 5.16 -4.69
CA ILE A 86 14.17 4.61 -6.05
C ILE A 86 15.56 4.27 -6.58
N LYS A 87 16.62 4.81 -5.95
CA LYS A 87 18.02 4.70 -6.40
C LYS A 87 18.78 3.55 -5.75
N ASP A 88 18.34 3.09 -4.59
CA ASP A 88 18.93 1.95 -3.90
C ASP A 88 18.28 0.65 -4.39
N TYR A 89 18.86 0.06 -5.44
CA TYR A 89 18.37 -1.19 -6.03
C TYR A 89 18.66 -2.42 -5.15
N GLU A 90 19.59 -2.31 -4.21
CA GLU A 90 20.04 -3.43 -3.36
C GLU A 90 19.23 -3.50 -2.05
N ASN A 91 18.83 -2.35 -1.49
CA ASN A 91 18.00 -2.27 -0.28
C ASN A 91 16.66 -1.58 -0.56
N LYS A 92 15.81 -2.25 -1.35
CA LYS A 92 14.48 -1.74 -1.68
C LYS A 92 13.52 -1.89 -0.50
N ASN A 93 13.48 -0.89 0.40
CA ASN A 93 12.32 -0.73 1.29
C ASN A 93 11.15 -0.23 0.43
N GLU A 94 10.39 -1.18 -0.12
CA GLU A 94 9.31 -0.95 -1.08
C GLU A 94 8.10 -1.80 -0.73
N MET A 95 6.92 -1.31 -1.11
CA MET A 95 5.69 -2.09 -1.09
C MET A 95 5.00 -2.03 -2.45
N VAL A 96 4.54 -3.18 -2.91
CA VAL A 96 3.79 -3.33 -4.16
C VAL A 96 2.46 -4.02 -3.85
N ILE A 97 1.36 -3.41 -4.29
CA ILE A 97 0.01 -3.88 -3.97
C ILE A 97 -0.83 -3.89 -5.24
N SER A 98 -1.45 -5.02 -5.55
CA SER A 98 -2.60 -5.09 -6.46
C SER A 98 -3.90 -5.12 -5.67
N TYR A 99 -4.89 -4.31 -6.08
CA TYR A 99 -6.13 -4.10 -5.34
C TYR A 99 -7.27 -3.69 -6.28
N LYS A 100 -8.53 -3.96 -5.90
CA LYS A 100 -9.69 -3.47 -6.66
C LYS A 100 -10.16 -2.11 -6.18
N ASN A 101 -10.18 -1.91 -4.85
CA ASN A 101 -10.71 -0.68 -4.24
C ASN A 101 -9.82 -0.16 -3.11
N ILE A 102 -9.95 1.14 -2.81
CA ILE A 102 -9.17 1.83 -1.79
C ILE A 102 -10.03 2.84 -1.04
N LYS A 103 -9.85 2.92 0.28
CA LYS A 103 -10.45 3.94 1.14
C LYS A 103 -9.37 4.61 1.97
N THR A 104 -9.47 5.93 2.14
CA THR A 104 -8.58 6.69 3.03
C THR A 104 -9.41 7.29 4.16
N GLU A 105 -8.94 7.14 5.39
CA GLU A 105 -9.60 7.66 6.59
C GLU A 105 -8.60 8.51 7.38
N SER A 106 -9.09 9.59 7.98
CA SER A 106 -8.31 10.32 8.96
C SER A 106 -8.54 9.69 10.33
N THR A 107 -7.47 9.37 11.06
CA THR A 107 -7.58 8.83 12.43
C THR A 107 -7.78 9.92 13.48
N LYS A 108 -7.86 11.21 13.08
CA LYS A 108 -8.32 12.31 13.93
C LYS A 108 -9.83 12.21 14.12
N GLY A 109 -10.27 11.31 15.00
CA GLY A 109 -11.70 11.09 15.25
C GLY A 109 -12.05 9.96 16.20
N CYS A 110 -11.07 9.17 16.68
CA CYS A 110 -11.35 8.26 17.80
C CYS A 110 -11.45 9.10 19.08
N PRO A 111 -12.63 9.19 19.75
CA PRO A 111 -12.66 9.70 21.10
C PRO A 111 -11.70 8.84 21.91
N LYS A 112 -10.76 9.48 22.61
CA LYS A 112 -10.01 8.79 23.65
C LYS A 112 -11.08 8.29 24.62
N SER A 113 -11.30 6.98 24.65
CA SER A 113 -11.92 6.35 25.81
C SER A 113 -10.97 6.66 26.96
N GLU A 114 -11.34 7.64 27.78
CA GLU A 114 -10.68 7.92 29.04
C GLU A 114 -10.72 6.66 29.93
N PRO A 115 -9.68 6.46 30.76
CA PRO A 115 -9.44 5.20 31.48
C PRO A 115 -10.55 4.78 32.45
#